data_AF-A0AAE5XIL6-F1
#
_entry.id   AF-A0AAE5XIL6-F1
#
_cell.length_a   1.000
_cell.length_b   1.000
_cell.length_c   1.000
_cell.angle_alpha   90.00
_cell.angle_beta   90.00
_cell.angle_gamma   90.00
#
_symmetry.space_group_name_H-M   'P 1'
#
loop_
_entity.id
_entity.type
_entity.pdbx_description
1 polymer ?
#
loop_
_entity_poly.entity_id
_entity_poly.type
_entity_poly.pdbx_seq_one_letter_code
_entity_poly.pdbx_strand_id
1 'polypeptide(L)' 'MLTTAEILNLIRLTELEIRRLQEQIDGDDEDKSNQAGEVILQFDAMALKLEQLYLESQPDYGIYPRYDDYIKLINE' A
#
# COMPACT_ATOMS: atom_id res chain seq x y z
N MET A 1 18.09 6.47 6.65
CA MET A 1 16.67 6.47 7.05
C MET A 1 15.90 6.92 5.82
N LEU A 2 14.76 6.29 5.51
CA LEU A 2 13.93 6.73 4.38
C LEU A 2 13.34 8.11 4.67
N THR A 3 13.27 8.96 3.65
CA THR A 3 12.59 10.24 3.70
C THR A 3 11.07 10.06 3.64
N THR A 4 10.32 11.05 4.11
CA THR A 4 8.84 11.07 4.01
C THR A 4 8.34 10.84 2.58
N ALA A 5 9.02 11.42 1.58
CA ALA A 5 8.66 11.22 0.17
C ALA A 5 8.91 9.79 -0.32
N GLU A 6 10.02 9.17 0.10
CA GLU A 6 10.31 7.77 -0.21
C GLU A 6 9.31 6.82 0.45
N ILE A 7 8.90 7.11 1.68
CA ILE A 7 7.87 6.33 2.38
C ILE A 7 6.53 6.40 1.63
N LEU A 8 6.09 7.59 1.23
CA LEU A 8 4.86 7.76 0.44
C LEU A 8 4.91 7.02 -0.90
N ASN A 9 6.06 7.04 -1.59
CA ASN A 9 6.22 6.27 -2.83
C ASN A 9 6.12 4.76 -2.58
N LEU A 10 6.68 4.25 -1.48
CA LEU A 10 6.55 2.84 -1.11
C LEU A 10 5.11 2.48 -0.75
N ILE A 11 4.39 3.33 -0.03
CA ILE A 11 2.96 3.16 0.24
C ILE A 11 2.20 3.04 -1.09
N ARG A 12 2.42 3.98 -2.00
CA ARG A 12 1.76 3.97 -3.31
C ARG A 12 2.02 2.70 -4.10
N LEU A 13 3.27 2.24 -4.16
CA LEU A 13 3.62 1.01 -4.86
C LEU A 13 2.96 -0.22 -4.22
N THR A 14 2.88 -0.26 -2.89
CA THR A 14 2.23 -1.32 -2.13
C THR A 14 0.74 -1.40 -2.45
N GLU A 15 0.02 -0.26 -2.37
CA GLU A 15 -1.41 -0.19 -2.68
C GLU A 15 -1.74 -0.59 -4.12
N LEU A 16 -0.92 -0.15 -5.08
CA LEU A 16 -1.09 -0.53 -6.49
C LEU A 16 -0.91 -2.03 -6.70
N GLU A 17 0.04 -2.65 -5.99
CA GLU A 17 0.27 -4.09 -6.10
C GLU A 17 -0.85 -4.90 -5.45
N ILE A 18 -1.39 -4.44 -4.31
CA ILE A 18 -2.59 -5.04 -3.70
C ILE A 18 -3.75 -5.03 -4.70
N ARG A 19 -4.03 -3.89 -5.34
CA ARG A 19 -5.09 -3.80 -6.35
C ARG A 19 -4.86 -4.75 -7.52
N ARG A 20 -3.63 -4.79 -8.04
CA ARG A 20 -3.24 -5.69 -9.13
C ARG A 20 -3.47 -7.16 -8.76
N LEU A 21 -3.19 -7.55 -7.52
CA LEU A 21 -3.40 -8.92 -7.03
C LEU A 21 -4.89 -9.22 -6.81
N GLN A 22 -5.68 -8.25 -6.33
CA GLN A 22 -7.14 -8.39 -6.20
C GLN A 22 -7.79 -8.66 -7.57
N GLU A 23 -7.38 -7.92 -8.61
CA GLU A 23 -7.84 -8.16 -9.99
C GLU A 23 -7.48 -9.57 -10.51
N GLN A 24 -6.42 -10.20 -9.99
CA GLN A 24 -6.06 -11.58 -10.34
C GLN A 24 -6.91 -12.62 -9.61
N ILE A 25 -7.34 -12.34 -8.38
CA ILE A 25 -8.22 -13.20 -7.59
C ILE A 25 -9.61 -13.30 -8.23
N ASP A 26 -10.10 -12.20 -8.82
CA ASP A 26 -11.40 -12.13 -9.50
C ASP A 26 -11.45 -12.93 -10.83
N GLY A 27 -10.34 -13.57 -11.25
CA GLY A 27 -10.27 -14.42 -12.45
C GLY A 27 -10.60 -15.90 -12.22
N ASP A 28 -10.86 -16.65 -13.30
CA ASP A 28 -11.32 -18.06 -13.27
C ASP A 28 -10.25 -19.12 -12.87
N ASP A 29 -9.05 -18.72 -12.42
CA ASP A 29 -7.94 -19.64 -12.13
C ASP A 29 -7.74 -19.78 -10.60
N GLU A 30 -8.29 -20.86 -10.02
CA GLU A 30 -8.26 -21.12 -8.57
C GLU A 30 -6.84 -21.18 -7.97
N ASP A 31 -5.86 -21.71 -8.71
CA ASP A 31 -4.48 -21.80 -8.24
C ASP A 31 -3.83 -20.42 -8.16
N LYS A 32 -4.07 -19.56 -9.17
CA LYS A 32 -3.62 -18.16 -9.14
C LYS A 32 -4.35 -17.35 -8.08
N SER A 33 -5.64 -17.61 -7.87
CA SER A 33 -6.45 -16.94 -6.85
C SER A 33 -5.90 -17.22 -5.44
N ASN A 34 -5.59 -18.48 -5.13
CA ASN A 34 -4.99 -18.87 -3.85
C ASN A 34 -3.62 -18.23 -3.63
N GLN A 35 -2.74 -18.25 -4.64
CA GLN A 35 -1.42 -17.62 -4.56
C GLN A 35 -1.52 -16.10 -4.37
N ALA A 36 -2.39 -15.43 -5.12
CA ALA A 36 -2.61 -14.00 -4.99
C ALA A 36 -3.15 -13.64 -3.60
N GLY A 37 -4.03 -14.46 -3.02
CA GLY A 37 -4.55 -14.26 -1.66
C GLY A 37 -3.46 -14.28 -0.58
N GLU A 38 -2.52 -15.23 -0.65
CA GLU A 38 -1.40 -15.29 0.30
C GLU A 38 -0.48 -14.06 0.18
N VAL A 39 -0.21 -13.62 -1.05
CA VAL A 39 0.63 -12.46 -1.32
C VAL A 39 -0.05 -11.18 -0.83
N ILE A 40 -1.37 -11.01 -1.03
CA ILE A 40 -2.12 -9.85 -0.52
C ILE A 40 -1.95 -9.71 1.00
N LEU A 41 -2.05 -10.80 1.76
CA LEU A 41 -1.88 -10.75 3.22
C LEU A 41 -0.48 -10.22 3.62
N GLN A 42 0.55 -10.54 2.83
CA GLN A 42 1.90 -10.01 3.07
C GLN A 42 2.00 -8.52 2.74
N PHE A 43 1.33 -8.08 1.67
CA PHE A 43 1.28 -6.67 1.29
C PHE A 43 0.43 -5.83 2.26
N ASP A 44 -0.66 -6.36 2.80
CA ASP A 44 -1.44 -5.71 3.87
C ASP A 44 -0.58 -5.48 5.12
N ALA A 45 0.20 -6.50 5.52
CA ALA A 45 1.14 -6.35 6.64
C ALA A 45 2.26 -5.34 6.34
N MET A 46 2.65 -5.19 5.07
CA MET A 46 3.61 -4.17 4.64
C MET A 46 3.00 -2.77 4.65
N ALA A 47 1.74 -2.62 4.21
CA ALA A 47 1.00 -1.36 4.21
C ALA A 47 0.91 -0.79 5.64
N LEU A 48 0.55 -1.62 6.63
CA LEU A 48 0.51 -1.23 8.04
C LEU A 48 1.87 -0.76 8.57
N LYS A 49 2.96 -1.43 8.20
CA LYS A 49 4.31 -1.01 8.61
C LYS A 49 4.73 0.30 7.95
N LEU A 50 4.34 0.52 6.70
CA LEU A 50 4.64 1.75 5.98
C LEU A 50 3.81 2.93 6.51
N GLU A 51 2.56 2.71 6.89
CA GLU A 51 1.74 3.68 7.63
C GLU A 51 2.44 4.10 8.92
N GLN A 52 2.84 3.13 9.75
CA GLN A 52 3.54 3.42 10.99
C GLN A 52 4.83 4.20 10.74
N LEU A 53 5.63 3.79 9.76
CA LEU A 53 6.86 4.48 9.39
C LEU A 53 6.60 5.92 8.90
N TYR A 54 5.50 6.13 8.17
CA TYR A 54 5.09 7.45 7.73
C TYR A 54 4.77 8.35 8.92
N LEU A 55 3.94 7.87 9.86
CA LEU A 55 3.56 8.62 11.06
C LEU A 55 4.78 8.92 11.95
N GLU A 56 5.67 7.94 12.13
CA GLU A 56 6.91 8.07 12.90
C GLU A 56 7.92 9.03 12.24
N SER A 57 7.86 9.21 10.92
CA SER A 57 8.70 10.18 10.19
C SER A 57 8.37 11.64 10.50
N GLN A 58 7.29 11.90 11.25
CA GLN A 58 6.80 13.24 11.61
C GLN A 58 6.68 14.17 10.38
N PRO A 59 5.83 13.80 9.41
CA PRO A 59 5.71 14.51 8.14
C PRO A 59 5.22 15.95 8.35
N ASP A 60 5.79 16.88 7.59
CA ASP A 60 5.27 18.24 7.49
C ASP A 60 4.00 18.22 6.62
N TYR A 61 2.84 18.32 7.28
CA TYR A 61 1.54 18.31 6.61
C TYR A 61 1.24 19.56 5.76
N GLY A 62 2.10 20.58 5.79
CA GLY A 62 2.07 21.68 4.81
C GLY A 62 2.65 21.30 3.45
N ILE A 63 3.45 20.23 3.39
CA ILE A 63 4.12 19.73 2.18
C ILE A 63 3.56 18.37 1.77
N TYR A 64 3.34 17.48 2.74
CA TYR A 64 2.94 16.09 2.51
C TYR A 64 1.49 15.85 2.96
N PRO A 65 0.76 14.93 2.29
CA PRO A 65 -0.64 14.65 2.62
C PRO A 65 -0.78 13.92 3.96
N ARG A 66 -1.96 13.94 4.57
CA ARG A 66 -2.27 12.97 5.64
C ARG A 66 -2.39 11.57 5.02
N TYR A 67 -2.07 10.54 5.81
CA TYR A 67 -2.10 9.15 5.33
C TYR A 67 -3.47 8.78 4.72
N ASP A 68 -4.56 8.98 5.46
CA ASP A 68 -5.92 8.67 4.98
C ASP A 68 -6.30 9.39 3.69
N ASP A 69 -5.89 10.66 3.55
CA ASP A 69 -6.16 11.45 2.35
C ASP A 69 -5.32 10.96 1.16
N TYR A 70 -4.10 10.51 1.42
CA TYR A 70 -3.22 9.93 0.42
C TYR A 70 -3.73 8.57 -0.07
N ILE A 71 -4.18 7.70 0.84
CA ILE A 71 -4.76 6.40 0.50
C ILE A 71 -6.03 6.57 -0.34
N LYS A 72 -6.90 7.52 0.02
CA LYS A 72 -8.07 7.86 -0.81
C LYS A 72 -7.64 8.25 -2.22
N LEU A 73 -6.66 9.14 -2.36
CA LEU A 73 -6.17 9.59 -3.68
C LEU A 73 -5.56 8.46 -4.52
N ILE A 74 -4.97 7.45 -3.90
CA ILE A 74 -4.47 6.26 -4.62
C ILE A 74 -5.64 5.37 -5.07
N ASN A 75 -6.69 5.25 -4.24
CA ASN A 75 -7.86 4.41 -4.46
C ASN A 75 -9.00 5.06 -5.27
N GLU A 76 -8.86 6.37 -5.53
CA GLU A 76 -9.34 7.16 -6.68
C GLU A 76 -9.29 6.38 -8.01
#